data_AF-X0YD33-F1
#
_entry.id   AF-X0YD33-F1
#
_cell.length_a   1.000
_cell.length_b   1.000
_cell.length_c   1.000
_cell.angle_alpha   90.00
_cell.angle_beta   90.00
_cell.angle_gamma   90.00
#
_symmetry.space_group_name_H-M   'P 1'
#
loop_
_entity.id
_entity.type
_entity.pdbx_description
1 polymer ?
#
loop_
_entity_poly.entity_id
_entity_poly.type
_entity_poly.pdbx_seq_one_letter_code
_entity_poly.pdbx_strand_id
1 'polypeptide(L)'
;TALELKRKERIEEEAIEEAELEASIPKPVGYRVLIALPNVEETFGDSGLIKADQTRREEYILSTIGCVLDMGAEAYSDKERFPTGPWCEVGDYQG
;
A
#
# COMPACT_ATOMS: atom_id res chain seq x y z
N THR A 1 23.10 -27.29 -12.41
CA THR A 1 24.09 -27.49 -11.33
C THR A 1 23.42 -27.38 -9.96
N ALA A 2 24.02 -27.89 -8.88
CA ALA A 2 23.45 -27.79 -7.52
C ALA A 2 23.12 -26.34 -7.09
N LEU A 3 23.87 -25.37 -7.64
CA LEU A 3 23.62 -23.95 -7.45
C LEU A 3 22.30 -23.46 -8.09
N GLU A 4 21.90 -24.04 -9.23
CA GLU A 4 20.65 -23.67 -9.91
C GLU A 4 19.42 -24.22 -9.18
N LEU A 5 19.51 -25.44 -8.65
CA LEU A 5 18.48 -26.03 -7.79
C LEU A 5 18.26 -25.17 -6.55
N LYS A 6 19.34 -24.84 -5.82
CA LYS A 6 19.27 -23.98 -4.62
C LYS A 6 18.73 -22.58 -4.91
N ARG A 7 19.00 -22.02 -6.11
CA ARG A 7 18.42 -20.73 -6.53
C ARG A 7 16.93 -20.84 -6.80
N LYS A 8 16.47 -21.91 -7.46
CA LYS A 8 15.05 -22.15 -7.71
C LYS A 8 14.26 -22.33 -6.42
N GLU A 9 14.78 -23.15 -5.51
CA GLU A 9 14.15 -23.38 -4.19
C GLU A 9 13.94 -22.06 -3.44
N ARG A 10 14.94 -21.18 -3.41
CA ARG A 10 14.81 -19.86 -2.76
C ARG A 10 13.78 -18.94 -3.45
N ILE A 11 13.76 -18.91 -4.79
CA ILE A 11 12.79 -18.09 -5.53
C ILE A 11 11.36 -18.59 -5.27
N GLU A 12 11.18 -19.90 -5.17
CA GLU A 12 9.88 -20.51 -4.87
C GLU A 12 9.45 -20.24 -3.44
N GLU A 13 10.37 -20.27 -2.48
CA GLU A 13 10.12 -19.89 -1.08
C GLU A 13 9.73 -18.41 -0.95
N GLU A 14 10.47 -17.50 -1.60
CA GLU A 14 10.15 -16.06 -1.65
C GLU A 14 8.77 -15.80 -2.29
N ALA A 15 8.42 -16.52 -3.36
CA ALA A 15 7.12 -16.38 -4.03
C ALA A 15 5.94 -16.88 -3.17
N ILE A 16 6.16 -17.90 -2.33
CA ILE A 16 5.14 -18.40 -1.40
C ILE A 16 4.92 -17.38 -0.29
N GLU A 17 5.99 -16.83 0.31
CA GLU A 17 5.88 -15.78 1.33
C GLU A 17 5.16 -14.54 0.81
N GLU A 18 5.46 -14.12 -0.42
CA GLU A 18 4.79 -12.98 -1.06
C GLU A 18 3.29 -13.25 -1.27
N ALA A 19 2.92 -14.44 -1.75
CA ALA A 19 1.53 -14.82 -1.94
C ALA A 19 0.75 -14.91 -0.61
N GLU A 20 1.37 -15.40 0.47
CA GLU A 20 0.76 -15.42 1.81
C GLU A 20 0.56 -14.01 2.37
N LEU A 21 1.53 -13.12 2.16
CA LEU A 21 1.43 -11.72 2.54
C LEU A 21 0.28 -11.01 1.80
N GLU A 22 0.18 -11.20 0.48
CA GLU A 22 -0.91 -10.66 -0.33
C GLU A 22 -2.28 -11.20 0.11
N ALA A 23 -2.37 -12.49 0.44
CA ALA A 23 -3.60 -13.10 0.93
C ALA A 23 -4.03 -12.56 2.31
N SER A 24 -3.09 -12.03 3.10
CA SER A 24 -3.38 -11.40 4.40
C SER A 24 -4.01 -10.01 4.27
N ILE A 25 -3.94 -9.39 3.08
CA ILE A 25 -4.50 -8.06 2.83
C ILE A 25 -6.04 -8.15 2.84
N PRO A 26 -6.73 -7.36 3.69
CA PRO A 26 -8.18 -7.41 3.77
C PRO A 26 -8.82 -6.82 2.52
N LYS A 27 -9.82 -7.52 1.97
CA LYS A 27 -10.62 -7.00 0.85
C LYS A 27 -11.60 -5.93 1.33
N PRO A 28 -11.59 -4.71 0.75
CA PRO A 28 -12.55 -3.67 1.09
C PRO A 28 -13.96 -4.09 0.66
N VAL A 29 -14.95 -3.81 1.51
CA VAL A 29 -16.37 -4.09 1.26
C VAL A 29 -17.21 -2.83 1.36
N GLY A 30 -18.36 -2.81 0.68
CA GLY A 30 -19.25 -1.66 0.64
C GLY A 30 -18.55 -0.45 0.00
N TYR A 31 -18.60 0.70 0.69
CA TYR A 31 -18.05 1.98 0.21
C TYR A 31 -16.58 2.24 0.59
N ARG A 32 -15.89 1.26 1.19
CA ARG A 32 -14.51 1.43 1.68
C ARG A 32 -13.50 1.42 0.54
N VAL A 33 -12.41 2.16 0.72
CA VAL A 33 -11.25 2.18 -0.17
C VAL A 33 -10.04 1.75 0.64
N LEU A 34 -9.29 0.78 0.12
CA LEU A 34 -8.03 0.32 0.71
C LEU A 34 -6.89 1.15 0.13
N ILE A 35 -6.12 1.79 1.00
CA ILE A 35 -4.99 2.64 0.61
C ILE A 35 -3.68 2.16 1.23
N ALA A 36 -2.60 2.24 0.45
CA ALA A 36 -1.23 2.13 0.94
C ALA A 36 -0.71 3.53 1.31
N LEU A 37 -0.16 3.65 2.51
CA LEU A 37 0.52 4.86 2.95
C LEU A 37 1.96 4.88 2.42
N PRO A 38 2.55 6.06 2.17
CA PRO A 38 3.92 6.18 1.70
C PRO A 38 4.91 5.74 2.77
N ASN A 39 6.08 5.28 2.31
CA ASN A 39 7.20 4.98 3.19
C ASN A 39 7.80 6.29 3.75
N VAL A 40 7.97 6.34 5.07
CA VAL A 40 8.61 7.47 5.75
C VAL A 40 10.11 7.21 5.86
N GLU A 41 10.90 8.15 5.36
CA GLU A 41 12.37 8.10 5.43
C GLU A 41 12.86 8.11 6.89
N GLU A 42 13.96 7.39 7.14
CA GLU A 42 14.57 7.30 8.47
C GLU A 42 15.34 8.56 8.85
N THR A 43 15.79 9.33 7.86
CA THR A 43 16.60 10.53 8.05
C THR A 43 15.87 11.79 7.59
N PHE A 44 16.27 12.94 8.11
CA PHE A 44 15.83 14.23 7.60
C PHE A 44 16.55 14.54 6.28
N GLY A 45 15.98 14.08 5.16
CA GLY A 45 16.56 14.23 3.82
C GLY A 45 18.03 13.78 3.79
N ASP A 46 18.86 14.56 3.12
CA ASP A 46 20.29 14.24 2.92
C ASP A 46 21.18 14.59 4.12
N SER A 47 20.62 15.12 5.21
CA SER A 47 21.42 15.56 6.37
C SER A 47 22.04 14.41 7.15
N GLY A 48 21.56 13.17 6.94
CA GLY A 48 21.96 11.98 7.69
C GLY A 48 21.48 11.99 9.15
N LEU A 49 20.70 12.99 9.58
CA LEU A 49 20.13 13.06 10.91
C LEU A 49 18.97 12.08 11.02
N ILE A 50 19.11 11.09 11.91
CA ILE A 50 18.09 10.06 12.14
C ILE A 50 16.89 10.69 12.86
N LYS A 51 15.69 10.41 12.35
CA LYS A 51 14.42 10.79 12.96
C LYS A 51 14.14 9.91 14.18
N ALA A 52 13.57 10.50 15.22
CA ALA A 52 13.03 9.73 16.32
C ALA A 52 11.86 8.86 15.83
N ASP A 53 11.70 7.66 16.40
CA ASP A 53 10.62 6.73 16.02
C ASP A 53 9.23 7.36 16.14
N GLN A 54 9.04 8.21 17.15
CA GLN A 54 7.79 8.96 17.32
C GLN A 54 7.53 9.88 16.12
N THR A 55 8.54 10.62 15.66
CA THR A 55 8.43 11.52 14.51
C THR A 55 8.10 10.75 13.23
N ARG A 56 8.75 9.59 13.01
CA ARG A 56 8.45 8.73 11.85
C ARG A 56 7.02 8.23 11.86
N ARG A 57 6.53 7.81 13.04
CA ARG A 57 5.15 7.35 13.22
C ARG A 57 4.14 8.48 13.01
N GLU A 58 4.43 9.67 13.51
CA GLU A 58 3.58 10.85 13.31
C GLU A 58 3.50 11.22 11.82
N GLU A 59 4.63 11.27 11.11
CA GLU A 59 4.66 11.50 9.66
C GLU A 59 3.87 10.45 8.88
N TYR A 60 3.97 9.17 9.27
CA TYR A 60 3.25 8.09 8.62
C TYR A 60 1.73 8.23 8.79
N ILE A 61 1.27 8.54 10.01
CA ILE A 61 -0.17 8.67 10.33
C ILE A 61 -0.75 9.97 9.75
N LEU A 62 0.05 11.04 9.69
CA LEU A 62 -0.35 12.35 9.18
C LEU A 62 -0.15 12.50 7.67
N SER A 63 0.29 11.45 6.97
CA SER A 63 0.38 11.47 5.51
C SER A 63 -0.99 11.76 4.91
N THR A 64 -1.08 12.84 4.14
CA THR A 64 -2.28 13.15 3.35
C THR A 64 -2.31 12.37 2.04
N ILE A 65 -1.17 11.81 1.64
CA ILE A 65 -1.02 11.08 0.38
C ILE A 65 -1.12 9.57 0.63
N GLY A 66 -1.80 8.86 -0.27
CA GLY A 66 -1.88 7.40 -0.28
C GLY A 66 -2.21 6.84 -1.66
N CYS A 67 -1.74 5.62 -1.96
CA CYS A 67 -2.02 4.92 -3.20
C CYS A 67 -3.23 3.99 -3.03
N VAL A 68 -4.19 4.01 -3.96
CA VAL A 68 -5.38 3.16 -3.92
C VAL A 68 -5.02 1.75 -4.37
N LEU A 69 -5.10 0.78 -3.44
CA LEU A 69 -4.80 -0.63 -3.71
C LEU A 69 -6.03 -1.41 -4.18
N ASP A 70 -7.19 -1.15 -3.57
CA ASP A 70 -8.44 -1.85 -3.89
C ASP A 70 -9.64 -1.02 -3.43
N MET A 71 -10.82 -1.32 -3.99
CA MET A 71 -12.06 -0.57 -3.76
C MET A 71 -13.24 -1.51 -3.56
N GLY A 72 -14.07 -1.22 -2.56
CA GLY A 72 -15.31 -1.95 -2.35
C GLY A 72 -16.30 -1.73 -3.51
N ALA A 73 -17.15 -2.73 -3.77
CA ALA A 73 -18.08 -2.71 -4.91
C ALA A 73 -19.09 -1.55 -4.90
N GLU A 74 -19.35 -0.95 -3.74
CA GLU A 74 -20.26 0.19 -3.59
C GLU A 74 -19.50 1.53 -3.52
N ALA A 75 -18.15 1.52 -3.58
CA ALA A 75 -17.35 2.74 -3.64
C ALA A 75 -17.77 3.56 -4.86
N TYR A 76 -18.10 4.83 -4.62
CA TYR A 76 -18.59 5.76 -5.63
C TYR A 76 -19.87 5.34 -6.41
N SER A 77 -20.65 4.39 -5.87
CA SER A 77 -21.86 3.89 -6.55
C SER A 77 -23.06 4.86 -6.55
N ASP A 78 -23.07 5.82 -5.62
CA ASP A 78 -24.13 6.82 -5.48
C ASP A 78 -24.02 7.91 -6.55
N LYS A 79 -24.93 7.86 -7.53
CA LYS A 79 -24.95 8.80 -8.67
C LYS A 79 -25.36 10.23 -8.31
N GLU A 80 -26.10 10.43 -7.22
CA GLU A 80 -26.43 11.79 -6.77
C GLU A 80 -25.23 12.44 -6.09
N ARG A 81 -24.47 11.66 -5.33
CA ARG A 81 -23.25 12.12 -4.66
C ARG A 81 -22.05 12.24 -5.60
N PHE A 82 -21.96 11.39 -6.62
CA PHE A 82 -20.84 11.33 -7.57
C PHE A 82 -21.31 11.50 -9.03
N PRO A 83 -21.91 12.65 -9.39
CA PRO A 83 -22.48 12.86 -10.72
C PRO A 83 -21.44 12.93 -11.84
N THR A 84 -20.18 13.26 -11.49
CA THR A 84 -19.05 13.34 -12.42
C THR A 84 -18.23 12.06 -12.49
N GLY A 85 -18.62 11.01 -11.76
CA GLY A 85 -17.87 9.76 -11.64
C GLY A 85 -17.00 9.66 -10.37
N PRO A 86 -16.24 8.56 -10.22
CA PRO A 86 -15.38 8.33 -9.06
C PRO A 86 -14.25 9.37 -8.99
N TRP A 87 -13.82 9.70 -7.77
CA TRP A 87 -12.71 10.65 -7.54
C TRP A 87 -11.32 10.01 -7.60
N CYS A 88 -11.24 8.68 -7.46
CA CYS A 88 -10.04 7.88 -7.74
C CYS A 88 -10.44 6.48 -8.19
N GLU A 89 -9.47 5.84 -8.86
CA GLU A 89 -9.48 4.43 -9.21
C GLU A 89 -8.27 3.69 -8.61
N VAL A 90 -8.28 2.36 -8.71
CA VAL A 90 -7.17 1.52 -8.26
C VAL A 90 -5.90 1.88 -9.03
N GLY A 91 -4.82 2.16 -8.30
CA GLY A 91 -3.55 2.63 -8.83
C GLY A 91 -3.33 4.15 -8.74
N ASP A 92 -4.36 4.93 -8.41
CA ASP A 92 -4.22 6.38 -8.23
C ASP A 92 -3.57 6.74 -6.89
N TYR A 93 -2.83 7.85 -6.90
CA TYR A 93 -2.33 8.50 -5.69
C TYR A 93 -3.26 9.66 -5.31
N GLN A 94 -3.98 9.50 -4.21
CA GLN A 94 -4.81 10.54 -3.60
C GLN A 94 -3.96 11.37 -2.63
N GLY A 95 -4.18 12.69 -2.57
CA GLY A 95 -3.45 13.64 -1.72
C GLY A 95 -4.32 14.77 -1.22
#